data_AF-A0A1W6L855-F1
#
_entry.id   AF-A0A1W6L855-F1
#
_cell.length_a   1.000
_cell.length_b   1.000
_cell.length_c   1.000
_cell.angle_alpha   90.00
_cell.angle_beta   90.00
_cell.angle_gamma   90.00
#
_symmetry.space_group_name_H-M   'P 1'
#
loop_
_entity.id
_entity.type
_entity.pdbx_description
1 polymer ?
#
loop_
_entity_poly.entity_id
_entity_poly.type
_entity_poly.pdbx_seq_one_letter_code
_entity_poly.pdbx_strand_id
1 'polypeptide(L)'
;MFATAEPRHDAASDTAASRHETVWLHHAGQRLGLVPSLGGGVAAWQLERPEGLLDLWRPWDGRTEDRYTLASFAMVPWSNRISAGGFEHNGKFHPMEPNREGEPYPIHGDGWLQPWTFTQRRCDTIEMSLESHGHGGNPYDYHAVQTFTLVDGGLDQAVQVTHMGRQPLPYGLGLHPWFPRTPGTRLTAPVRGVWLSGDDPIPTRHTEDFPATWDLRDAADVNGSLIDNAYSGWPGEALIQWPERGLEMTMVVTSLQRYCAEGHCLLYRPPHGESFCFEPVTHPIDAFHLPGRPGLESLRMGDSLSLSVQWRVRPTTRG
;
A
#
# COMPACT_ATOMS: atom_id res chain seq x y z
N MET A 1 -57.70 -27.37 24.15
CA MET A 1 -57.54 -26.03 24.76
C MET A 1 -56.47 -26.19 25.82
N PHE A 2 -55.25 -25.67 25.74
CA PHE A 2 -54.74 -24.49 25.05
C PHE A 2 -53.35 -24.79 24.48
N ALA A 3 -53.10 -24.31 23.26
CA ALA A 3 -51.77 -24.25 22.67
C ALA A 3 -51.06 -22.99 23.21
N THR A 4 -49.84 -23.13 23.70
CA THR A 4 -48.95 -22.01 24.02
C THR A 4 -48.06 -21.75 22.81
N ALA A 5 -48.31 -20.64 22.15
CA ALA A 5 -47.52 -20.14 21.03
C ALA A 5 -46.16 -19.62 21.53
N GLU A 6 -45.08 -20.06 20.87
CA GLU A 6 -43.76 -19.44 21.01
C GLU A 6 -43.75 -18.07 20.30
N PRO A 7 -43.08 -17.05 20.86
CA PRO A 7 -42.91 -15.79 20.16
C PRO A 7 -41.87 -15.96 19.04
N ARG A 8 -42.30 -15.77 17.80
CA ARG A 8 -41.40 -15.54 16.66
C ARG A 8 -40.62 -14.25 16.92
N HIS A 9 -39.32 -14.37 17.16
CA HIS A 9 -38.40 -13.27 16.93
C HIS A 9 -38.12 -13.19 15.42
N ASP A 10 -38.85 -12.32 14.73
CA ASP A 10 -38.42 -11.82 13.43
C ASP A 10 -37.21 -10.93 13.67
N ALA A 11 -36.01 -11.53 13.59
CA ALA A 11 -34.78 -10.78 13.44
C ALA A 11 -34.76 -10.22 12.01
N ALA A 12 -35.29 -9.00 11.86
CA ALA A 12 -34.98 -8.18 10.71
C ALA A 12 -33.46 -8.00 10.68
N SER A 13 -32.78 -8.65 9.73
CA SER A 13 -31.38 -8.37 9.47
C SER A 13 -31.29 -6.97 8.88
N ASP A 14 -31.00 -6.00 9.73
CA ASP A 14 -30.62 -4.67 9.28
C ASP A 14 -29.22 -4.78 8.67
N THR A 15 -29.18 -5.07 7.36
CA THR A 15 -27.95 -4.99 6.59
C THR A 15 -27.63 -3.52 6.43
N ALA A 16 -26.97 -2.93 7.43
CA ALA A 16 -26.40 -1.60 7.30
C ALA A 16 -25.46 -1.61 6.08
N ALA A 17 -25.89 -0.98 5.00
CA ALA A 17 -25.03 -0.74 3.85
C ALA A 17 -23.80 0.04 4.34
N SER A 18 -22.62 -0.28 3.81
CA SER A 18 -21.42 0.50 4.09
C SER A 18 -21.68 1.97 3.80
N ARG A 19 -21.21 2.85 4.69
CA ARG A 19 -21.22 4.30 4.50
C ARG A 19 -20.31 4.76 3.36
N HIS A 20 -19.46 3.86 2.87
CA HIS A 20 -18.50 4.13 1.82
C HIS A 20 -18.94 3.45 0.51
N GLU A 21 -19.18 4.28 -0.49
CA GLU A 21 -19.48 3.85 -1.86
C GLU A 21 -18.20 3.42 -2.58
N THR A 22 -18.28 2.29 -3.29
CA THR A 22 -17.22 1.87 -4.21
C THR A 22 -17.48 2.44 -5.60
N VAL A 23 -16.56 3.25 -6.08
CA VAL A 23 -16.52 3.78 -7.45
C VAL A 23 -15.81 2.76 -8.34
N TRP A 24 -16.48 2.26 -9.37
CA TRP A 24 -15.92 1.23 -10.25
C TRP A 24 -15.43 1.80 -11.59
N LEU A 25 -14.17 1.49 -11.92
CA LEU A 25 -13.58 1.70 -13.23
C LEU A 25 -13.52 0.35 -13.97
N HIS A 26 -13.96 0.35 -15.23
CA HIS A 26 -14.00 -0.85 -16.07
C HIS A 26 -13.29 -0.58 -17.39
N HIS A 27 -12.28 -1.37 -17.72
CA HIS A 27 -11.55 -1.27 -18.98
C HIS A 27 -10.70 -2.52 -19.21
N ALA A 28 -10.44 -2.87 -20.48
CA ALA A 28 -9.53 -3.96 -20.85
C ALA A 28 -9.79 -5.30 -20.12
N GLY A 29 -11.06 -5.67 -19.92
CA GLY A 29 -11.45 -6.90 -19.21
C GLY A 29 -11.09 -6.89 -17.72
N GLN A 30 -10.97 -5.71 -17.11
CA GLN A 30 -10.62 -5.52 -15.70
C GLN A 30 -11.63 -4.61 -15.01
N ARG A 31 -11.75 -4.79 -13.69
CA ARG A 31 -12.53 -3.94 -12.80
C ARG A 31 -11.66 -3.44 -11.66
N LEU A 32 -11.67 -2.13 -11.42
CA LEU A 32 -10.99 -1.52 -10.27
C LEU A 32 -12.03 -0.77 -9.43
N GLY A 33 -12.25 -1.24 -8.21
CA GLY A 33 -13.12 -0.58 -7.24
C GLY A 33 -12.30 0.34 -6.35
N LEU A 34 -12.65 1.62 -6.29
CA LEU A 34 -12.02 2.64 -5.48
C LEU A 34 -12.98 3.10 -4.37
N VAL A 35 -12.46 3.48 -3.21
CA VAL A 35 -13.27 3.96 -2.08
C VAL A 35 -12.77 5.35 -1.65
N PRO A 36 -13.12 6.43 -2.38
CA PRO A 36 -12.58 7.75 -2.12
C PRO A 36 -12.79 8.21 -0.68
N SER A 37 -13.97 7.96 -0.10
CA SER A 37 -14.30 8.37 1.27
C SER A 37 -13.57 7.59 2.37
N LEU A 38 -12.87 6.50 2.03
CA LEU A 38 -12.12 5.66 2.97
C LEU A 38 -10.63 5.66 2.62
N GLY A 39 -9.96 6.78 2.90
CA GLY A 39 -8.51 6.91 2.69
C GLY A 39 -8.07 7.05 1.24
N GLY A 40 -9.01 7.25 0.30
CA GLY A 40 -8.69 7.16 -1.13
C GLY A 40 -8.12 5.80 -1.50
N GLY A 41 -8.60 4.74 -0.84
CA GLY A 41 -8.08 3.39 -1.05
C GLY A 41 -8.77 2.63 -2.17
N VAL A 42 -8.34 1.40 -2.35
CA VAL A 42 -8.82 0.47 -3.38
C VAL A 42 -9.63 -0.63 -2.69
N ALA A 43 -10.87 -0.83 -3.11
CA ALA A 43 -11.71 -1.93 -2.64
C ALA A 43 -11.30 -3.26 -3.27
N ALA A 44 -11.04 -3.27 -4.58
CA ALA A 44 -10.69 -4.49 -5.31
C ALA A 44 -10.04 -4.15 -6.65
N TRP A 45 -9.18 -5.03 -7.12
CA TRP A 45 -8.75 -5.07 -8.52
C TRP A 45 -8.95 -6.47 -9.05
N GLN A 46 -9.75 -6.60 -10.11
CA GLN A 46 -10.27 -7.87 -10.59
C GLN A 46 -10.05 -8.03 -12.09
N LEU A 47 -9.80 -9.26 -12.51
CA LEU A 47 -9.75 -9.69 -13.91
C LEU A 47 -11.05 -10.42 -14.27
N GLU A 48 -11.65 -10.05 -15.39
CA GLU A 48 -12.79 -10.77 -15.97
C GLU A 48 -12.31 -12.04 -16.66
N ARG A 49 -12.90 -13.18 -16.30
CA ARG A 49 -12.64 -14.48 -16.93
C ARG A 49 -13.96 -15.17 -17.31
N PRO A 50 -13.94 -16.16 -18.21
CA PRO A 50 -15.13 -16.96 -18.53
C PRO A 50 -15.75 -17.61 -17.29
N GLU A 51 -14.94 -17.99 -16.30
CA GLU A 51 -15.38 -18.64 -15.06
C GLU A 51 -15.88 -17.64 -14.00
N GLY A 52 -15.73 -16.34 -14.24
CA GLY A 52 -16.11 -15.27 -13.32
C GLY A 52 -14.99 -14.26 -13.07
N LEU A 53 -15.17 -13.46 -12.03
CA LEU A 53 -14.18 -12.47 -11.62
C LEU A 53 -13.08 -13.12 -10.79
N LEU A 54 -11.83 -12.76 -11.07
CA LEU A 54 -10.68 -13.17 -10.28
C LEU A 54 -10.04 -11.95 -9.61
N ASP A 55 -9.96 -11.97 -8.29
CA ASP A 55 -9.28 -10.93 -7.51
C ASP A 55 -7.76 -11.01 -7.68
N LEU A 56 -7.16 -9.92 -8.18
CA LEU A 56 -5.72 -9.72 -8.34
C LEU A 56 -5.09 -9.13 -7.06
N TRP A 57 -5.85 -8.28 -6.36
CA TRP A 57 -5.57 -7.83 -4.99
C TRP A 57 -6.66 -8.33 -4.05
N ARG A 58 -6.35 -8.51 -2.76
CA ARG A 58 -7.30 -8.96 -1.75
C ARG A 58 -8.51 -8.03 -1.72
N PRO A 59 -9.75 -8.51 -1.96
CA PRO A 59 -10.92 -7.65 -1.98
C PRO A 59 -11.28 -7.20 -0.56
N TRP A 60 -11.75 -5.96 -0.45
CA TRP A 60 -12.41 -5.42 0.72
C TRP A 60 -13.81 -6.03 0.87
N ASP A 61 -14.24 -6.28 2.10
CA ASP A 61 -15.54 -6.89 2.40
C ASP A 61 -16.75 -5.95 2.17
N GLY A 62 -16.47 -4.68 1.84
CA GLY A 62 -17.48 -3.66 1.61
C GLY A 62 -18.15 -3.16 2.88
N ARG A 63 -17.56 -3.39 4.07
CA ARG A 63 -18.18 -3.07 5.38
C ARG A 63 -17.17 -2.60 6.43
N THR A 64 -16.00 -3.22 6.51
CA THR A 64 -15.02 -2.97 7.58
C THR A 64 -14.33 -1.62 7.36
N GLU A 65 -14.35 -0.74 8.36
CA GLU A 65 -13.77 0.61 8.25
C GLU A 65 -12.25 0.65 8.50
N ASP A 66 -11.64 -0.46 8.95
CA ASP A 66 -10.18 -0.54 9.05
C ASP A 66 -9.56 -0.54 7.65
N ARG A 67 -8.78 0.50 7.33
CA ARG A 67 -8.16 0.69 6.02
C ARG A 67 -7.13 -0.41 5.72
N TYR A 68 -6.60 -1.11 6.72
CA TYR A 68 -5.77 -2.30 6.49
C TYR A 68 -6.55 -3.47 5.89
N THR A 69 -7.88 -3.41 5.82
CA THR A 69 -8.71 -4.40 5.11
C THR A 69 -8.95 -4.07 3.64
N LEU A 70 -8.62 -2.85 3.20
CA LEU A 70 -8.67 -2.46 1.79
C LEU A 70 -7.66 -3.26 0.96
N ALA A 71 -7.89 -3.31 -0.35
CA ALA A 71 -7.00 -3.98 -1.29
C ALA A 71 -5.65 -3.24 -1.41
N SER A 72 -5.67 -1.91 -1.34
CA SER A 72 -4.48 -1.06 -1.34
C SER A 72 -4.82 0.35 -0.85
N PHE A 73 -3.83 1.09 -0.37
CA PHE A 73 -3.90 2.53 -0.13
C PHE A 73 -2.52 3.17 -0.36
N ALA A 74 -2.51 4.47 -0.60
CA ALA A 74 -1.27 5.25 -0.71
C ALA A 74 -0.75 5.69 0.66
N MET A 75 0.56 5.60 0.83
CA MET A 75 1.30 6.06 1.99
C MET A 75 1.88 7.44 1.67
N VAL A 76 1.26 8.49 2.20
CA VAL A 76 1.59 9.90 1.94
C VAL A 76 1.28 10.72 3.20
N PRO A 77 2.16 11.64 3.65
CA PRO A 77 3.39 12.11 2.99
C PRO A 77 4.67 11.34 3.36
N TRP A 78 4.56 10.15 3.95
CA TRP A 78 5.68 9.23 4.15
C TRP A 78 5.19 7.78 4.18
N SER A 79 6.12 6.83 4.03
CA SER A 79 5.88 5.41 4.18
C SER A 79 6.38 4.90 5.54
N ASN A 80 5.71 3.88 6.08
CA ASN A 80 6.07 3.19 7.32
C ASN A 80 6.29 4.15 8.52
N ARG A 81 7.12 3.74 9.49
CA ARG A 81 7.20 4.30 10.84
C ARG A 81 8.23 5.43 10.96
N ILE A 82 7.93 6.38 11.85
CA ILE A 82 8.87 7.37 12.37
C ILE A 82 9.03 7.13 13.88
N SER A 83 10.25 6.87 14.32
CA SER A 83 10.56 6.64 15.73
C SER A 83 10.72 7.96 16.51
N ALA A 84 11.18 7.91 17.77
CA ALA A 84 11.54 9.07 18.59
C ALA A 84 10.45 10.15 18.82
N GLY A 85 9.18 9.84 18.55
CA GLY A 85 8.04 10.75 18.74
C GLY A 85 7.98 11.91 17.74
N GLY A 86 8.72 11.83 16.62
CA GLY A 86 8.77 12.89 15.62
C GLY A 86 10.09 12.92 14.87
N PHE A 87 10.41 14.05 14.25
CA PHE A 87 11.70 14.24 13.57
C PHE A 87 12.19 15.68 13.64
N GLU A 88 13.50 15.88 13.56
CA GLU A 88 14.07 17.21 13.36
C GLU A 88 14.16 17.56 11.87
N HIS A 89 13.93 18.81 11.50
CA HIS A 89 14.22 19.33 10.17
C HIS A 89 14.55 20.82 10.25
N ASN A 90 15.63 21.24 9.58
CA ASN A 90 16.11 22.63 9.56
C ASN A 90 16.19 23.27 10.97
N GLY A 91 16.68 22.52 11.96
CA GLY A 91 16.84 22.99 13.34
C GLY A 91 15.55 23.08 14.15
N LYS A 92 14.43 22.56 13.65
CA LYS A 92 13.15 22.49 14.36
C LYS A 92 12.72 21.04 14.56
N PHE A 93 12.30 20.70 15.78
CA PHE A 93 11.64 19.43 16.06
C PHE A 93 10.16 19.49 15.66
N HIS A 94 9.70 18.46 14.97
CA HIS A 94 8.32 18.25 14.55
C HIS A 94 7.76 17.02 15.27
N PRO A 95 6.93 17.19 16.32
CA PRO A 95 6.33 16.07 17.03
C PRO A 95 5.33 15.34 16.13
N MET A 96 5.24 14.01 16.30
CA MET A 96 4.31 13.13 15.61
C MET A 96 3.68 12.17 16.61
N GLU A 97 2.36 12.10 16.61
CA GLU A 97 1.62 11.17 17.43
C GLU A 97 1.32 9.88 16.67
N PRO A 98 1.26 8.72 17.34
CA PRO A 98 0.75 7.50 16.74
C PRO A 98 -0.65 7.72 16.17
N ASN A 99 -0.87 7.27 14.93
CA ASN A 99 -2.07 7.57 14.15
C ASN A 99 -2.91 6.32 13.84
N ARG A 100 -2.60 5.19 14.49
CA ARG A 100 -3.31 3.92 14.36
C ARG A 100 -3.37 3.20 15.71
N GLU A 101 -4.55 2.67 16.03
CA GLU A 101 -4.73 1.88 17.25
C GLU A 101 -3.82 0.63 17.25
N GLY A 102 -3.17 0.38 18.38
CA GLY A 102 -2.25 -0.75 18.55
C GLY A 102 -0.88 -0.58 17.88
N GLU A 103 -0.63 0.52 17.18
CA GLU A 103 0.68 0.86 16.64
C GLU A 103 1.34 1.92 17.54
N PRO A 104 2.54 1.66 18.11
CA PRO A 104 3.24 2.63 18.97
C PRO A 104 3.89 3.79 18.22
N TYR A 105 3.98 3.73 16.89
CA TYR A 105 4.63 4.75 16.06
C TYR A 105 3.66 5.43 15.07
N PRO A 106 3.84 6.72 14.72
CA PRO A 106 3.20 7.29 13.54
C PRO A 106 3.57 6.48 12.29
N ILE A 107 2.56 6.05 11.51
CA ILE A 107 2.76 5.12 10.39
C ILE A 107 2.01 5.56 9.12
N HIS A 108 2.65 5.41 7.95
CA HIS A 108 2.07 5.58 6.61
C HIS A 108 1.50 6.96 6.25
N GLY A 109 1.84 7.99 7.00
CA GLY A 109 1.30 9.33 6.76
C GLY A 109 -0.14 9.48 7.22
N ASP A 110 -0.80 10.51 6.71
CA ASP A 110 -2.19 10.84 7.03
C ASP A 110 -3.13 10.82 5.81
N GLY A 111 -2.61 10.57 4.60
CA GLY A 111 -3.45 10.52 3.40
C GLY A 111 -4.48 9.39 3.46
N TRP A 112 -4.07 8.21 3.94
CA TRP A 112 -4.94 7.05 4.10
C TRP A 112 -6.00 7.19 5.22
N LEU A 113 -5.89 8.23 6.06
CA LEU A 113 -6.84 8.51 7.14
C LEU A 113 -7.95 9.47 6.71
N GLN A 114 -7.82 10.11 5.55
CA GLN A 114 -8.67 11.20 5.10
C GLN A 114 -9.56 10.78 3.92
N PRO A 115 -10.73 11.39 3.74
CA PRO A 115 -11.52 11.20 2.53
C PRO A 115 -10.87 11.94 1.36
N TRP A 116 -10.88 11.30 0.19
CA TRP A 116 -10.42 11.87 -1.07
C TRP A 116 -11.63 12.21 -1.93
N THR A 117 -11.45 13.18 -2.80
CA THR A 117 -12.38 13.47 -3.89
C THR A 117 -11.90 12.75 -5.15
N PHE A 118 -12.79 12.49 -6.11
CA PHE A 118 -12.39 11.84 -7.36
C PHE A 118 -12.96 12.54 -8.58
N THR A 119 -12.27 12.39 -9.71
CA THR A 119 -12.78 12.75 -11.03
C THR A 119 -12.47 11.64 -12.03
N GLN A 120 -13.38 11.44 -12.98
CA GLN A 120 -13.17 10.53 -14.10
C GLN A 120 -13.29 11.31 -15.40
N ARG A 121 -12.17 11.60 -16.05
CA ARG A 121 -12.13 12.33 -17.32
C ARG A 121 -11.99 11.42 -18.54
N ARG A 122 -11.55 10.18 -18.33
CA ARG A 122 -11.39 9.16 -19.37
C ARG A 122 -12.10 7.87 -18.93
N CYS A 123 -12.53 7.06 -19.90
CA CYS A 123 -13.21 5.79 -19.61
C CYS A 123 -12.31 4.76 -18.92
N ASP A 124 -10.99 4.92 -19.04
CA ASP A 124 -9.95 4.01 -18.54
C ASP A 124 -9.20 4.56 -17.32
N THR A 125 -9.51 5.78 -16.86
CA THR A 125 -8.72 6.47 -15.84
C THR A 125 -9.57 7.20 -14.80
N ILE A 126 -9.26 6.99 -13.52
CA ILE A 126 -9.76 7.81 -12.40
C ILE A 126 -8.59 8.50 -11.70
N GLU A 127 -8.80 9.76 -11.32
CA GLU A 127 -7.93 10.51 -10.42
C GLU A 127 -8.63 10.75 -9.08
N MET A 128 -7.95 10.49 -7.98
CA MET A 128 -8.36 10.88 -6.63
C MET A 128 -7.44 11.97 -6.09
N SER A 129 -8.00 12.99 -5.45
CA SER A 129 -7.26 14.12 -4.87
C SER A 129 -7.62 14.39 -3.42
N LEU A 130 -6.60 14.77 -2.64
CA LEU A 130 -6.69 15.19 -1.25
C LEU A 130 -5.86 16.46 -1.03
N GLU A 131 -6.46 17.49 -0.44
CA GLU A 131 -5.72 18.58 0.20
C GLU A 131 -5.71 18.33 1.71
N SER A 132 -4.52 18.21 2.29
CA SER A 132 -4.30 17.97 3.72
C SER A 132 -3.67 19.21 4.34
N HIS A 133 -4.21 19.63 5.48
CA HIS A 133 -3.75 20.80 6.23
C HIS A 133 -3.57 20.46 7.69
N GLY A 134 -2.35 20.03 8.06
CA GLY A 134 -1.99 19.69 9.43
C GLY A 134 -2.87 18.62 10.08
N HIS A 135 -3.29 17.62 9.30
CA HIS A 135 -4.21 16.58 9.76
C HIS A 135 -3.66 15.86 11.00
N GLY A 136 -4.51 15.65 12.01
CA GLY A 136 -4.11 14.98 13.25
C GLY A 136 -2.99 15.69 14.03
N GLY A 137 -2.69 16.96 13.71
CA GLY A 137 -1.58 17.70 14.32
C GLY A 137 -0.24 17.51 13.61
N ASN A 138 -0.17 16.74 12.53
CA ASN A 138 1.03 16.61 11.71
C ASN A 138 1.45 17.97 11.12
N PRO A 139 2.73 18.21 10.80
CA PRO A 139 3.23 19.50 10.33
C PRO A 139 3.04 19.71 8.82
N TYR A 140 2.45 18.75 8.12
CA TYR A 140 2.40 18.74 6.67
C TYR A 140 1.16 19.47 6.13
N ASP A 141 1.41 20.39 5.20
CA ASP A 141 0.41 20.94 4.29
C ASP A 141 0.75 20.46 2.88
N TYR A 142 -0.15 19.74 2.23
CA TYR A 142 0.10 19.18 0.89
C TYR A 142 -1.18 18.95 0.09
N HIS A 143 -1.01 18.88 -1.23
CA HIS A 143 -1.98 18.34 -2.17
C HIS A 143 -1.45 17.02 -2.73
N ALA A 144 -2.21 15.93 -2.56
CA ALA A 144 -1.90 14.62 -3.09
C ALA A 144 -2.89 14.21 -4.18
N VAL A 145 -2.37 13.56 -5.22
CA VAL A 145 -3.15 13.00 -6.33
C VAL A 145 -2.75 11.55 -6.51
N GLN A 146 -3.74 10.65 -6.56
CA GLN A 146 -3.58 9.29 -7.02
C GLN A 146 -4.24 9.14 -8.40
N THR A 147 -3.56 8.54 -9.35
CA THR A 147 -4.07 8.28 -10.70
C THR A 147 -4.05 6.79 -10.97
N PHE A 148 -5.17 6.25 -11.42
CA PHE A 148 -5.34 4.83 -11.75
C PHE A 148 -5.80 4.71 -13.20
N THR A 149 -4.97 4.13 -14.05
CA THR A 149 -5.29 3.89 -15.46
C THR A 149 -5.29 2.40 -15.73
N LEU A 150 -6.46 1.82 -16.04
CA LEU A 150 -6.53 0.45 -16.52
C LEU A 150 -6.03 0.41 -17.96
N VAL A 151 -5.13 -0.52 -18.25
CA VAL A 151 -4.52 -0.72 -19.57
C VAL A 151 -4.66 -2.18 -19.99
N ASP A 152 -4.41 -2.49 -21.26
CA ASP A 152 -4.35 -3.89 -21.69
C ASP A 152 -3.33 -4.67 -20.86
N GLY A 153 -3.82 -5.75 -20.23
CA GLY A 153 -3.00 -6.61 -19.39
C GLY A 153 -2.60 -6.00 -18.04
N GLY A 154 -3.18 -4.89 -17.57
CA GLY A 154 -2.85 -4.41 -16.23
C GLY A 154 -3.39 -3.05 -15.79
N LEU A 155 -2.68 -2.48 -14.80
CA LEU A 155 -2.98 -1.19 -14.16
C LEU A 155 -1.70 -0.35 -14.12
N ASP A 156 -1.80 0.91 -14.53
CA ASP A 156 -0.82 1.95 -14.22
C ASP A 156 -1.34 2.79 -13.05
N GLN A 157 -0.54 2.85 -11.98
CA GLN A 157 -0.86 3.58 -10.76
C GLN A 157 0.22 4.63 -10.50
N ALA A 158 -0.19 5.86 -10.18
CA ALA A 158 0.71 6.89 -9.72
C ALA A 158 0.16 7.56 -8.46
N VAL A 159 1.05 7.92 -7.55
CA VAL A 159 0.75 8.87 -6.47
C VAL A 159 1.75 10.02 -6.55
N GLN A 160 1.25 11.25 -6.49
CA GLN A 160 2.05 12.47 -6.45
C GLN A 160 1.64 13.28 -5.23
N VAL A 161 2.62 13.86 -4.56
CA VAL A 161 2.41 14.83 -3.48
C VAL A 161 3.07 16.14 -3.86
N THR A 162 2.40 17.26 -3.58
CA THR A 162 2.91 18.62 -3.79
C THR A 162 2.87 19.35 -2.46
N HIS A 163 3.99 19.89 -2.02
CA HIS A 163 4.04 20.60 -0.75
C HIS A 163 3.36 21.97 -0.86
N MET A 164 2.46 22.27 0.06
CA MET A 164 1.72 23.54 0.13
C MET A 164 2.16 24.42 1.30
N GLY A 165 3.01 23.90 2.19
CA GLY A 165 3.47 24.61 3.38
C GLY A 165 4.54 25.64 3.07
N ARG A 166 4.69 26.62 3.97
CA ARG A 166 5.67 27.72 3.81
C ARG A 166 7.12 27.29 4.04
N GLN A 167 7.34 26.34 4.93
CA GLN A 167 8.66 25.86 5.32
C GLN A 167 8.88 24.48 4.70
N PRO A 168 10.02 24.23 4.04
CA PRO A 168 10.29 22.93 3.43
C PRO A 168 10.20 21.80 4.45
N LEU A 169 9.73 20.64 4.01
CA LEU A 169 9.67 19.42 4.81
C LEU A 169 10.13 18.22 3.98
N PRO A 170 10.69 17.17 4.62
CA PRO A 170 11.04 15.92 3.94
C PRO A 170 9.77 15.09 3.62
N TYR A 171 9.67 14.59 2.40
CA TYR A 171 8.57 13.74 1.93
C TYR A 171 9.07 12.39 1.46
N GLY A 172 8.22 11.39 1.61
CA GLY A 172 8.37 10.06 1.05
C GLY A 172 7.03 9.54 0.53
N LEU A 173 7.07 8.51 -0.29
CA LEU A 173 5.86 7.88 -0.81
C LEU A 173 5.95 6.37 -0.73
N GLY A 174 4.79 5.73 -0.71
CA GLY A 174 4.68 4.31 -0.98
C GLY A 174 3.26 3.84 -1.23
N LEU A 175 3.12 2.56 -1.56
CA LEU A 175 1.82 1.91 -1.75
C LEU A 175 1.74 0.63 -0.92
N HIS A 176 0.57 0.34 -0.36
CA HIS A 176 0.37 -0.82 0.52
C HIS A 176 -0.62 -1.85 -0.06
N PRO A 177 -0.32 -2.49 -1.22
CA PRO A 177 -1.20 -3.48 -1.82
C PRO A 177 -1.16 -4.82 -1.09
N TRP A 178 -2.34 -5.43 -0.93
CA TRP A 178 -2.51 -6.78 -0.42
C TRP A 178 -2.74 -7.76 -1.57
N PHE A 179 -1.88 -8.76 -1.66
CA PHE A 179 -1.97 -9.81 -2.68
C PHE A 179 -2.61 -11.07 -2.08
N PRO A 180 -3.53 -11.72 -2.80
CA PRO A 180 -4.00 -13.04 -2.43
C PRO A 180 -2.83 -14.02 -2.33
N ARG A 181 -2.85 -14.93 -1.36
CA ARG A 181 -1.84 -15.98 -1.21
C ARG A 181 -2.48 -17.36 -1.32
N THR A 182 -1.81 -18.23 -2.04
CA THR A 182 -2.11 -19.65 -2.23
C THR A 182 -0.90 -20.47 -1.78
N PRO A 183 -1.04 -21.79 -1.55
CA PRO A 183 0.10 -22.65 -1.21
C PRO A 183 1.26 -22.59 -2.22
N GLY A 184 0.94 -22.40 -3.50
CA GLY A 184 1.90 -22.27 -4.60
C GLY A 184 2.35 -20.85 -4.90
N THR A 185 1.86 -19.82 -4.19
CA THR A 185 2.25 -18.43 -4.49
C THR A 185 3.75 -18.23 -4.28
N ARG A 186 4.42 -17.57 -5.22
CA ARG A 186 5.84 -17.24 -5.15
C ARG A 186 6.07 -15.75 -5.42
N LEU A 187 7.00 -15.16 -4.68
CA LEU A 187 7.45 -13.78 -4.87
C LEU A 187 8.93 -13.78 -5.26
N THR A 188 9.26 -13.09 -6.35
CA THR A 188 10.64 -12.83 -6.75
C THR A 188 10.87 -11.32 -6.80
N ALA A 189 11.91 -10.84 -6.13
CA ALA A 189 12.35 -9.45 -6.16
C ALA A 189 13.88 -9.39 -6.04
N PRO A 190 14.59 -8.69 -6.95
CA PRO A 190 16.03 -8.50 -6.80
C PRO A 190 16.30 -7.61 -5.59
N VAL A 191 16.97 -8.14 -4.57
CA VAL A 191 17.31 -7.42 -3.34
C VAL A 191 18.76 -7.71 -2.96
N ARG A 192 19.45 -6.76 -2.32
CA ARG A 192 20.83 -6.95 -1.85
C ARG A 192 20.88 -7.36 -0.38
N GLY A 193 19.99 -6.83 0.45
CA GLY A 193 19.95 -7.15 1.87
C GLY A 193 18.64 -6.75 2.52
N VAL A 194 18.46 -7.18 3.76
CA VAL A 194 17.27 -6.95 4.59
C VAL A 194 17.65 -6.23 5.88
N TRP A 195 16.77 -5.35 6.33
CA TRP A 195 16.85 -4.69 7.63
C TRP A 195 16.06 -5.51 8.65
N LEU A 196 16.77 -6.05 9.63
CA LEU A 196 16.21 -6.78 10.75
C LEU A 196 15.80 -5.82 11.86
N SER A 197 14.71 -6.17 12.55
CA SER A 197 14.18 -5.43 13.69
C SER A 197 14.33 -6.27 14.97
N GLY A 198 14.31 -5.61 16.13
CA GLY A 198 14.48 -6.24 17.44
C GLY A 198 13.14 -6.63 18.08
N ASP A 199 12.94 -6.19 19.32
CA ASP A 199 11.67 -6.39 20.06
C ASP A 199 10.52 -5.53 19.52
N ASP A 200 10.82 -4.56 18.65
CA ASP A 200 9.87 -3.67 18.00
C ASP A 200 10.11 -3.65 16.48
N PRO A 201 9.23 -3.03 15.67
CA PRO A 201 9.34 -3.04 14.21
C PRO A 201 10.42 -2.10 13.65
N ILE A 202 11.14 -1.35 14.47
CA ILE A 202 12.16 -0.39 13.98
C ILE A 202 13.43 -1.16 13.58
N PRO A 203 13.99 -0.91 12.37
CA PRO A 203 15.25 -1.50 11.94
C PRO A 203 16.42 -1.24 12.89
N THR A 204 17.16 -2.29 13.22
CA THR A 204 18.36 -2.19 14.07
C THR A 204 19.62 -2.70 13.38
N ARG A 205 19.51 -3.60 12.40
CA ARG A 205 20.67 -4.21 11.72
C ARG A 205 20.37 -4.54 10.26
N HIS A 206 21.25 -4.13 9.36
CA HIS A 206 21.25 -4.59 7.97
C HIS A 206 22.08 -5.87 7.80
N THR A 207 21.64 -6.78 6.94
CA THR A 207 22.37 -8.01 6.58
C THR A 207 22.12 -8.40 5.12
N GLU A 208 23.15 -8.93 4.47
CA GLU A 208 23.04 -9.64 3.18
C GLU A 208 22.88 -11.16 3.38
N ASP A 209 23.12 -11.65 4.59
CA ASP A 209 22.82 -13.02 5.01
C ASP A 209 21.34 -13.10 5.42
N PHE A 210 20.48 -13.46 4.46
CA PHE A 210 19.03 -13.53 4.66
C PHE A 210 18.66 -14.65 5.66
N PRO A 211 17.72 -14.40 6.58
CA PRO A 211 17.09 -15.46 7.34
C PRO A 211 16.44 -16.51 6.42
N ALA A 212 16.26 -17.72 6.93
CA ALA A 212 15.61 -18.79 6.17
C ALA A 212 14.23 -18.33 5.67
N THR A 213 13.93 -18.56 4.39
CA THR A 213 12.69 -18.15 3.69
C THR A 213 12.52 -16.65 3.43
N TRP A 214 13.52 -15.82 3.72
CA TRP A 214 13.45 -14.35 3.53
C TRP A 214 14.19 -13.87 2.28
N ASP A 215 14.96 -14.73 1.62
CA ASP A 215 15.64 -14.40 0.37
C ASP A 215 14.63 -14.33 -0.78
N LEU A 216 14.37 -13.12 -1.28
CA LEU A 216 13.38 -12.86 -2.33
C LEU A 216 13.93 -13.05 -3.75
N ARG A 217 15.23 -13.35 -3.90
CA ARG A 217 15.90 -13.32 -5.22
C ARG A 217 15.51 -14.49 -6.12
N ASP A 218 15.08 -15.61 -5.55
CA ASP A 218 14.75 -16.83 -6.28
C ASP A 218 13.43 -17.43 -5.77
N ALA A 219 12.32 -16.91 -6.31
CA ALA A 219 10.96 -17.43 -6.08
C ALA A 219 10.66 -17.79 -4.61
N ALA A 220 10.74 -16.81 -3.72
CA ALA A 220 10.46 -16.99 -2.31
C ALA A 220 9.03 -17.46 -2.05
N ASP A 221 8.88 -18.37 -1.10
CA ASP A 221 7.57 -18.76 -0.58
C ASP A 221 7.00 -17.63 0.30
N VAL A 222 5.79 -17.18 -0.05
CA VAL A 222 5.05 -16.18 0.72
C VAL A 222 4.23 -16.81 1.85
N ASN A 223 4.37 -18.12 2.06
CA ASN A 223 3.87 -18.83 3.23
C ASN A 223 5.04 -19.06 4.20
N GLY A 224 4.83 -18.80 5.50
CA GLY A 224 5.87 -19.00 6.50
C GLY A 224 5.71 -18.14 7.74
N SER A 225 6.83 -17.91 8.43
CA SER A 225 6.88 -17.03 9.60
C SER A 225 6.63 -15.57 9.24
N LEU A 226 6.34 -14.76 10.26
CA LEU A 226 6.20 -13.31 10.12
C LEU A 226 7.41 -12.70 9.43
N ILE A 227 7.15 -11.88 8.42
CA ILE A 227 8.08 -10.86 7.92
C ILE A 227 7.34 -9.53 8.03
N ASP A 228 7.96 -8.52 8.60
CA ASP A 228 7.50 -7.12 8.61
C ASP A 228 8.74 -6.23 8.46
N ASN A 229 9.41 -6.35 7.30
CA ASN A 229 10.78 -5.88 7.14
C ASN A 229 11.01 -5.19 5.81
N ALA A 230 11.93 -4.22 5.84
CA ALA A 230 12.40 -3.50 4.66
C ALA A 230 13.60 -4.21 4.03
N TYR A 231 13.60 -4.25 2.71
CA TYR A 231 14.69 -4.71 1.87
C TYR A 231 15.35 -3.52 1.17
N SER A 232 16.61 -3.71 0.79
CA SER A 232 17.47 -2.69 0.17
C SER A 232 18.12 -3.24 -1.09
N GLY A 233 18.60 -2.35 -1.97
CA GLY A 233 19.17 -2.78 -3.24
C GLY A 233 18.11 -3.19 -4.25
N TRP A 234 16.87 -2.75 -4.06
CA TRP A 234 15.73 -3.15 -4.87
C TRP A 234 15.56 -2.23 -6.08
N PRO A 235 15.72 -2.70 -7.33
CA PRO A 235 15.72 -1.83 -8.51
C PRO A 235 14.33 -1.34 -8.93
N GLY A 236 13.28 -1.70 -8.19
CA GLY A 236 11.90 -1.34 -8.51
C GLY A 236 11.10 -2.41 -9.23
N GLU A 237 11.57 -3.66 -9.28
CA GLU A 237 10.91 -4.75 -10.01
C GLU A 237 10.58 -5.94 -9.11
N ALA A 238 9.39 -6.51 -9.26
CA ALA A 238 9.00 -7.76 -8.62
C ALA A 238 8.09 -8.60 -9.50
N LEU A 239 8.08 -9.90 -9.25
CA LEU A 239 7.23 -10.89 -9.89
C LEU A 239 6.49 -11.70 -8.82
N ILE A 240 5.16 -11.73 -8.92
CA ILE A 240 4.31 -12.58 -8.09
C ILE A 240 3.68 -13.63 -9.00
N GLN A 241 3.79 -14.90 -8.62
CA GLN A 241 3.26 -16.01 -9.40
C GLN A 241 2.21 -16.75 -8.59
N TRP A 242 1.08 -17.06 -9.22
CA TRP A 242 0.03 -17.93 -8.69
C TRP A 242 -0.15 -19.12 -9.65
N PRO A 243 0.68 -20.18 -9.51
CA PRO A 243 0.62 -21.35 -10.39
C PRO A 243 -0.76 -21.98 -10.47
N GLU A 244 -1.49 -22.05 -9.35
CA GLU A 244 -2.84 -22.62 -9.29
C GLU A 244 -3.87 -21.79 -10.08
N ARG A 245 -3.60 -20.50 -10.29
CA ARG A 245 -4.44 -19.59 -11.09
C ARG A 245 -3.98 -19.51 -12.54
N GLY A 246 -2.83 -20.12 -12.86
CA GLY A 246 -2.15 -19.97 -14.15
C GLY A 246 -1.78 -18.53 -14.46
N LEU A 247 -1.43 -17.74 -13.43
CA LEU A 247 -1.14 -16.30 -13.56
C LEU A 247 0.17 -15.91 -12.93
N GLU A 248 0.70 -14.82 -13.46
CA GLU A 248 1.71 -14.04 -12.79
C GLU A 248 1.46 -12.54 -12.98
N MET A 249 1.95 -11.76 -12.03
CA MET A 249 1.92 -10.32 -12.02
C MET A 249 3.34 -9.78 -11.88
N THR A 250 3.74 -8.92 -12.79
CA THR A 250 4.94 -8.10 -12.64
C THR A 250 4.56 -6.73 -12.10
N MET A 251 5.42 -6.20 -11.24
CA MET A 251 5.36 -4.84 -10.73
C MET A 251 6.66 -4.14 -11.13
N VAL A 252 6.56 -2.97 -11.77
CA VAL A 252 7.71 -2.14 -12.15
C VAL A 252 7.49 -0.71 -11.68
N VAL A 253 8.39 -0.19 -10.86
CA VAL A 253 8.38 1.20 -10.39
C VAL A 253 9.20 2.06 -11.36
N THR A 254 8.52 2.84 -12.20
CA THR A 254 9.16 3.61 -13.27
C THR A 254 9.77 4.94 -12.81
N SER A 255 9.49 5.35 -11.56
CA SER A 255 10.01 6.59 -10.99
C SER A 255 11.10 6.40 -9.91
N LEU A 256 11.37 5.18 -9.46
CA LEU A 256 12.17 4.91 -8.24
C LEU A 256 13.59 5.49 -8.31
N GLN A 257 14.26 5.31 -9.44
CA GLN A 257 15.65 5.73 -9.66
C GLN A 257 15.85 7.25 -9.57
N ARG A 258 14.77 8.05 -9.59
CA ARG A 258 14.84 9.50 -9.42
C ARG A 258 15.13 9.93 -7.98
N TYR A 259 14.80 9.10 -6.99
CA TYR A 259 14.78 9.50 -5.57
C TYR A 259 15.70 8.64 -4.69
N CYS A 260 15.93 7.38 -5.04
CA CYS A 260 16.87 6.55 -4.30
C CYS A 260 17.64 5.63 -5.24
N ALA A 261 18.97 5.79 -5.26
CA ALA A 261 19.87 4.94 -6.04
C ALA A 261 19.94 3.51 -5.47
N GLU A 262 19.72 3.34 -4.15
CA GLU A 262 19.76 2.03 -3.52
C GLU A 262 18.45 1.26 -3.67
N GLY A 263 17.31 1.96 -3.69
CA GLY A 263 15.97 1.40 -3.82
C GLY A 263 15.53 0.52 -2.65
N HIS A 264 14.24 0.62 -2.29
CA HIS A 264 13.68 -0.01 -1.10
C HIS A 264 12.29 -0.59 -1.37
N CYS A 265 12.00 -1.75 -0.79
CA CYS A 265 10.67 -2.35 -0.74
C CYS A 265 10.42 -2.94 0.65
N LEU A 266 9.17 -3.15 1.02
CA LEU A 266 8.81 -3.89 2.24
C LEU A 266 8.08 -5.17 1.88
N LEU A 267 8.23 -6.18 2.74
CA LEU A 267 7.42 -7.38 2.72
C LEU A 267 6.74 -7.50 4.08
N TYR A 268 5.40 -7.48 4.06
CA TYR A 268 4.58 -7.90 5.19
C TYR A 268 3.98 -9.28 4.89
N ARG A 269 4.51 -10.31 5.54
CA ARG A 269 4.08 -11.71 5.42
C ARG A 269 3.54 -12.18 6.78
N PRO A 270 2.23 -12.07 7.06
CA PRO A 270 1.69 -12.56 8.33
C PRO A 270 1.73 -14.11 8.38
N PRO A 271 1.94 -14.74 9.56
CA PRO A 271 2.00 -16.21 9.67
C PRO A 271 0.74 -16.93 9.19
N HIS A 272 -0.41 -16.26 9.31
CA HIS A 272 -1.74 -16.79 9.02
C HIS A 272 -2.57 -15.80 8.18
N GLY A 273 -3.67 -16.27 7.60
CA GLY A 273 -4.51 -15.52 6.68
C GLY A 273 -4.43 -15.99 5.22
N GLU A 274 -4.92 -15.16 4.31
CA GLU A 274 -5.01 -15.46 2.87
C GLU A 274 -4.32 -14.39 2.02
N SER A 275 -3.52 -13.51 2.62
CA SER A 275 -2.82 -12.44 1.89
C SER A 275 -1.49 -12.04 2.51
N PHE A 276 -0.68 -11.32 1.73
CA PHE A 276 0.60 -10.71 2.10
C PHE A 276 0.74 -9.36 1.37
N CYS A 277 1.68 -8.51 1.79
CA CYS A 277 1.98 -7.25 1.10
C CYS A 277 3.40 -7.24 0.56
N PHE A 278 3.56 -6.72 -0.66
CA PHE A 278 4.85 -6.30 -1.18
C PHE A 278 4.74 -4.83 -1.56
N GLU A 279 5.46 -3.98 -0.85
CA GLU A 279 5.22 -2.53 -0.81
C GLU A 279 6.34 -1.79 -1.53
N PRO A 280 6.06 -1.12 -2.66
CA PRO A 280 7.00 -0.17 -3.25
C PRO A 280 7.06 1.11 -2.41
N VAL A 281 8.26 1.52 -2.01
CA VAL A 281 8.48 2.74 -1.22
C VAL A 281 9.66 3.54 -1.74
N THR A 282 9.66 4.85 -1.51
CA THR A 282 10.77 5.72 -1.93
C THR A 282 11.93 5.73 -0.93
N HIS A 283 11.68 5.37 0.34
CA HIS A 283 12.65 5.46 1.44
C HIS A 283 12.53 4.25 2.38
N PRO A 284 13.57 3.92 3.16
CA PRO A 284 13.49 2.87 4.17
C PRO A 284 12.69 3.31 5.40
N ILE A 285 12.35 2.35 6.25
CA ILE A 285 11.71 2.61 7.55
C ILE A 285 12.60 3.54 8.38
N ASP A 286 11.98 4.52 9.02
CA ASP A 286 12.64 5.48 9.91
C ASP A 286 13.75 6.35 9.25
N ALA A 287 13.68 6.53 7.91
CA ALA A 287 14.64 7.33 7.14
C ALA A 287 14.87 8.76 7.67
N PHE A 288 13.92 9.32 8.42
CA PHE A 288 14.02 10.63 9.06
C PHE A 288 15.20 10.74 10.04
N HIS A 289 15.59 9.61 10.64
CA HIS A 289 16.67 9.50 11.62
C HIS A 289 17.98 8.93 11.04
N LEU A 290 17.96 8.52 9.76
CA LEU A 290 19.16 7.98 9.10
C LEU A 290 20.04 9.09 8.53
N PRO A 291 21.38 8.92 8.57
CA PRO A 291 22.30 9.84 7.90
C PRO A 291 21.95 10.01 6.43
N GLY A 292 21.85 11.26 5.97
CA GLY A 292 21.52 11.58 4.58
C GLY A 292 20.05 11.38 4.19
N ARG A 293 19.19 10.85 5.08
CA ARG A 293 17.74 10.66 4.85
C ARG A 293 17.43 9.98 3.50
N PRO A 294 17.98 8.78 3.26
CA PRO A 294 17.92 8.13 1.95
C PRO A 294 16.48 8.02 1.44
N GLY A 295 16.24 8.51 0.22
CA GLY A 295 14.94 8.44 -0.44
C GLY A 295 13.86 9.42 0.05
N LEU A 296 14.15 10.24 1.07
CA LEU A 296 13.31 11.36 1.44
C LEU A 296 13.72 12.62 0.67
N GLU A 297 12.76 13.33 0.13
CA GLU A 297 12.99 14.57 -0.62
C GLU A 297 12.50 15.79 0.16
N SER A 298 13.36 16.80 0.34
CA SER A 298 12.95 18.05 0.97
C SER A 298 12.23 18.93 -0.05
N LEU A 299 10.91 19.00 0.04
CA LEU A 299 10.06 19.76 -0.88
C LEU A 299 9.83 21.18 -0.35
N ARG A 300 10.03 22.18 -1.20
CA ARG A 300 9.59 23.57 -0.97
C ARG A 300 8.16 23.75 -1.44
N MET A 301 7.54 24.88 -1.09
CA MET A 301 6.19 25.20 -1.57
C MET A 301 6.12 25.09 -3.10
N GLY A 302 5.21 24.25 -3.59
CA GLY A 302 5.01 23.98 -5.01
C GLY A 302 5.88 22.85 -5.59
N ASP A 303 6.90 22.38 -4.87
CA ASP A 303 7.68 21.21 -5.29
C ASP A 303 6.86 19.93 -5.11
N SER A 304 7.11 18.95 -5.99
CA SER A 304 6.39 17.67 -6.00
C SER A 304 7.32 16.46 -5.98
N LEU A 305 6.83 15.38 -5.38
CA LEU A 305 7.42 14.04 -5.40
C LEU A 305 6.37 13.07 -5.97
N SER A 306 6.78 12.08 -6.78
CA SER A 306 5.86 11.09 -7.36
C SER A 306 6.39 9.66 -7.37
N LEU A 307 5.50 8.70 -7.10
CA LEU A 307 5.73 7.26 -7.21
C LEU A 307 4.82 6.69 -8.29
N SER A 308 5.40 6.13 -9.35
CA SER A 308 4.65 5.53 -10.47
C SER A 308 4.98 4.05 -10.61
N VAL A 309 3.95 3.22 -10.66
CA VAL A 309 4.04 1.76 -10.66
C VAL A 309 3.19 1.19 -11.79
N GLN A 310 3.78 0.29 -12.56
CA GLN A 310 3.12 -0.49 -13.58
C GLN A 310 2.90 -1.91 -13.07
N TRP A 311 1.64 -2.31 -13.00
CA TRP A 311 1.22 -3.67 -12.67
C TRP A 311 0.83 -4.36 -13.96
N ARG A 312 1.45 -5.48 -14.31
CA ARG A 312 1.11 -6.26 -15.53
C ARG A 312 0.83 -7.70 -15.19
N VAL A 313 -0.33 -8.18 -15.61
CA VAL A 313 -0.81 -9.55 -15.38
C VAL A 313 -0.77 -10.31 -16.69
N ARG A 314 -0.20 -11.51 -16.64
CA ARG A 314 -0.16 -12.42 -17.79
C ARG A 314 -0.41 -13.87 -17.37
N PRO A 315 -0.90 -14.72 -18.28
CA PRO A 315 -0.89 -16.15 -18.06
C PRO A 315 0.54 -16.65 -17.81
N THR A 316 0.72 -17.60 -16.90
CA THR A 316 2.01 -18.28 -16.77
C THR A 316 2.27 -19.08 -18.05
N THR A 317 3.47 -18.94 -18.62
CA THR A 317 3.93 -19.85 -19.66
C THR A 317 4.05 -21.24 -19.05
N ARG A 318 3.22 -22.19 -19.49
CA ARG A 318 3.44 -23.60 -19.17
C ARG A 318 4.77 -24.01 -19.82
N GLY A 319 5.74 -24.38 -18.99
CA GLY A 319 6.90 -25.15 -19.45
C GLY A 319 6.50 -26.55 -19.90
#